data_AF-A0A8T4NBA9-F1
#
_entry.id   AF-A0A8T4NBA9-F1
#
_cell.length_a   1.000
_cell.length_b   1.000
_cell.length_c   1.000
_cell.angle_alpha   90.00
_cell.angle_beta   90.00
_cell.angle_gamma   90.00
#
_symmetry.space_group_name_H-M   'P 1'
#
loop_
_entity.id
_entity.type
_entity.pdbx_description
1 polymer ?
#
loop_
_entity_poly.entity_id
_entity_poly.type
_entity_poly.pdbx_seq_one_letter_code
_entity_poly.pdbx_strand_id
1 'polypeptide(L)'
;YLKENLGRTYHEIAEEISRDDRTVWTAYNKAKRKQKEPVDTNKAKMIISIEIFRNRKMTVFESVILYLRKRGMKYADIARLLERDTRNVQTIYSRAIKKSQKV
;
A
#
# COMPACT_ATOMS: atom_id res chain seq x y z
N TYR A 1 -9.34 2.30 6.47
CA TYR A 1 -9.45 3.65 5.89
C TYR A 1 -10.53 3.80 4.82
N LEU A 2 -10.29 3.56 3.51
CA LEU A 2 -11.28 3.90 2.45
C LEU A 2 -12.68 3.31 2.69
N LYS A 3 -12.75 2.07 3.17
CA LYS A 3 -14.02 1.38 3.45
C LYS A 3 -14.75 1.90 4.70
N GLU A 4 -14.04 2.02 5.81
CA GLU A 4 -14.64 2.25 7.13
C GLU A 4 -14.68 3.73 7.55
N ASN A 5 -13.71 4.55 7.12
CA ASN A 5 -13.63 5.96 7.46
C ASN A 5 -14.27 6.85 6.38
N LEU A 6 -14.11 6.49 5.09
CA LEU A 6 -14.66 7.25 3.97
C LEU A 6 -15.97 6.67 3.42
N GLY A 7 -16.44 5.54 3.95
CA GLY A 7 -17.72 4.94 3.56
C GLY A 7 -17.79 4.34 2.15
N ARG A 8 -16.67 4.26 1.43
CA ARG A 8 -16.65 3.78 0.02
C ARG A 8 -17.08 2.32 -0.10
N THR A 9 -17.74 2.00 -1.20
CA THR A 9 -18.06 0.62 -1.60
C THR A 9 -16.80 -0.14 -2.03
N TYR A 10 -16.87 -1.47 -2.05
CA TYR A 10 -15.73 -2.27 -2.56
C TYR A 10 -15.48 -2.00 -4.05
N HIS A 11 -16.56 -1.75 -4.80
CA HIS A 11 -16.53 -1.44 -6.22
C HIS A 11 -15.81 -0.12 -6.49
N GLU A 12 -16.20 0.97 -5.83
CA GLU A 12 -15.53 2.28 -6.00
C GLU A 12 -14.04 2.20 -5.65
N ILE A 13 -13.69 1.50 -4.57
CA ILE A 13 -12.28 1.32 -4.19
C ILE A 13 -11.53 0.55 -5.29
N ALA A 14 -12.13 -0.52 -5.81
CA ALA A 14 -11.54 -1.37 -6.83
C ALA A 14 -11.33 -0.62 -8.15
N GLU A 15 -12.28 0.20 -8.58
CA GLU A 15 -12.13 1.07 -9.75
C GLU A 15 -10.97 2.06 -9.56
N GLU A 16 -10.89 2.74 -8.42
CA GLU A 16 -9.85 3.72 -8.12
C GLU A 16 -8.44 3.13 -8.15
N ILE A 17 -8.27 1.93 -7.61
CA ILE A 17 -6.97 1.24 -7.59
C ILE A 17 -6.78 0.28 -8.77
N SER A 18 -7.73 0.25 -9.72
CA SER A 18 -7.74 -0.64 -10.89
C SER A 18 -7.50 -2.12 -10.51
N ARG A 19 -8.25 -2.61 -9.51
CA ARG A 19 -8.24 -4.01 -9.05
C ARG A 19 -9.64 -4.61 -9.14
N ASP A 20 -9.72 -5.90 -8.85
CA ASP A 20 -10.98 -6.62 -8.77
C ASP A 20 -11.61 -6.45 -7.37
N ASP A 21 -12.92 -6.25 -7.32
CA ASP A 21 -13.72 -6.05 -6.10
C ASP A 21 -13.50 -7.16 -5.08
N ARG A 22 -13.37 -8.42 -5.52
CA ARG A 22 -13.14 -9.59 -4.64
C ARG A 22 -11.77 -9.53 -4.00
N THR A 23 -10.78 -8.97 -4.69
CA THR A 23 -9.44 -8.73 -4.13
C THR A 23 -9.51 -7.68 -3.03
N VAL A 24 -10.24 -6.58 -3.26
CA VAL A 24 -10.43 -5.52 -2.26
C VAL A 24 -11.17 -6.07 -1.03
N TRP A 25 -12.28 -6.79 -1.25
CA TRP A 25 -13.06 -7.41 -0.19
C TRP A 25 -12.20 -8.36 0.66
N THR A 26 -11.44 -9.25 0.00
CA THR A 26 -10.60 -10.22 0.70
C THR A 26 -9.49 -9.53 1.51
N ALA A 27 -8.83 -8.53 0.93
CA ALA A 27 -7.77 -7.77 1.59
C ALA A 27 -8.31 -7.00 2.81
N TYR A 28 -9.45 -6.32 2.65
CA TYR A 28 -10.11 -5.59 3.72
C TYR A 28 -10.51 -6.51 4.88
N ASN A 29 -11.17 -7.64 4.61
CA ASN A 29 -11.58 -8.55 5.68
C ASN A 29 -10.39 -9.19 6.41
N LYS A 30 -9.30 -9.50 5.69
CA LYS A 30 -8.04 -9.94 6.31
C LYS A 30 -7.43 -8.86 7.20
N ALA A 31 -7.47 -7.59 6.78
CA ALA A 31 -6.99 -6.46 7.56
C ALA A 31 -7.86 -6.25 8.82
N LYS A 32 -9.19 -6.22 8.66
CA LYS A 32 -10.16 -6.09 9.76
C LYS A 32 -10.02 -7.20 10.81
N ARG A 33 -9.67 -8.43 10.40
CA ARG A 33 -9.40 -9.52 11.35
C ARG A 33 -8.14 -9.28 12.19
N LYS A 34 -7.12 -8.65 11.61
CA LYS A 34 -5.85 -8.34 12.30
C LYS A 34 -5.94 -7.06 13.14
N GLN A 35 -6.73 -6.10 12.68
CA GLN A 35 -6.95 -4.82 13.32
C GLN A 35 -8.47 -4.62 13.43
N LYS A 36 -9.00 -4.92 14.62
CA LYS A 36 -10.45 -4.90 14.88
C LYS A 36 -11.01 -3.48 14.95
N GLU A 37 -10.22 -2.56 15.49
CA GLU A 37 -10.58 -1.15 15.60
C GLU A 37 -10.40 -0.42 14.26
N PRO A 38 -11.29 0.53 13.91
CA PRO A 38 -11.14 1.35 12.72
C PRO A 38 -9.80 2.09 12.70
N VAL A 39 -9.31 2.42 11.50
CA VAL A 39 -8.08 3.22 11.36
C VAL A 39 -8.28 4.61 12.00
N ASP A 40 -7.47 4.90 13.01
CA ASP A 40 -7.40 6.21 13.67
C ASP A 40 -6.64 7.21 12.79
N THR A 41 -7.38 8.15 12.20
CA THR A 41 -6.83 9.16 11.30
C THR A 41 -6.01 10.22 12.01
N ASN A 42 -6.21 10.42 13.32
CA ASN A 42 -5.46 11.42 14.09
C ASN A 42 -3.99 11.01 14.27
N LYS A 43 -3.68 9.71 14.12
CA LYS A 43 -2.32 9.15 14.17
C LYS A 43 -1.65 9.06 12.81
N ALA A 44 -2.26 9.58 11.74
CA ALA A 44 -1.70 9.52 10.40
C ALA A 44 -0.41 10.36 10.31
N LYS A 45 0.74 9.69 10.14
CA LYS A 45 2.05 10.36 9.99
C LYS A 45 2.34 10.77 8.54
N MET A 46 1.63 10.19 7.58
CA MET A 46 1.92 10.36 6.16
C MET A 46 0.66 10.11 5.31
N ILE A 47 0.51 10.93 4.27
CA ILE A 47 -0.50 10.75 3.22
C ILE A 47 0.21 10.28 1.95
N ILE A 48 -0.39 9.31 1.26
CA ILE A 48 0.07 8.79 -0.02
C ILE A 48 -1.08 8.87 -1.04
N SER A 49 -0.75 9.17 -2.30
CA SER A 49 -1.76 9.19 -3.38
C SER A 49 -2.27 7.77 -3.64
N ILE A 50 -3.58 7.62 -3.81
CA ILE A 50 -4.21 6.35 -4.16
C ILE A 50 -3.78 5.84 -5.55
N GLU A 51 -3.36 6.75 -6.43
CA GLU A 51 -2.97 6.46 -7.81
C GLU A 51 -1.78 5.51 -7.90
N ILE A 52 -0.90 5.48 -6.89
CA ILE A 52 0.26 4.59 -6.87
C ILE A 52 -0.14 3.11 -6.92
N PHE A 53 -1.38 2.78 -6.54
CA PHE A 53 -1.89 1.41 -6.49
C PHE A 53 -2.52 0.92 -7.80
N ARG A 54 -2.73 1.82 -8.78
CA ARG A 54 -3.32 1.49 -10.09
C ARG A 54 -2.46 0.55 -10.93
N ASN A 55 -1.14 0.53 -10.71
CA ASN A 55 -0.25 -0.35 -11.44
C ASN A 55 -0.46 -1.82 -11.04
N ARG A 56 -1.16 -2.57 -11.89
CA ARG A 56 -1.49 -3.98 -11.64
C ARG A 56 -0.29 -4.93 -11.62
N LYS A 57 0.82 -4.58 -12.28
CA LYS A 57 2.07 -5.38 -12.29
C LYS A 57 2.74 -5.42 -10.91
N MET A 58 2.46 -4.43 -10.07
CA MET A 58 3.04 -4.29 -8.73
C MET A 58 2.05 -4.73 -7.65
N THR A 59 2.56 -5.24 -6.54
CA THR A 59 1.77 -5.40 -5.31
C THR A 59 1.57 -4.04 -4.64
N VAL A 60 0.57 -3.95 -3.74
CA VAL A 60 0.35 -2.75 -2.92
C VAL A 60 1.62 -2.37 -2.16
N PHE A 61 2.31 -3.34 -1.57
CA PHE A 61 3.50 -3.07 -0.77
C PHE A 61 4.72 -2.66 -1.59
N GLU A 62 4.91 -3.26 -2.78
CA GLU A 62 5.92 -2.80 -3.75
C GLU A 62 5.67 -1.35 -4.16
N SER A 63 4.40 -0.98 -4.38
CA SER A 63 4.01 0.37 -4.80
C SER A 63 4.31 1.40 -3.71
N VAL A 64 4.00 1.08 -2.44
CA VAL A 64 4.36 1.93 -1.29
C VAL A 64 5.88 2.11 -1.20
N ILE A 65 6.66 1.01 -1.20
CA ILE A 65 8.12 1.11 -1.05
C ILE A 65 8.76 1.88 -2.20
N LEU A 66 8.31 1.65 -3.44
CA LEU A 66 8.79 2.39 -4.60
C LEU A 66 8.47 3.88 -4.48
N TYR A 67 7.25 4.24 -4.08
CA TYR A 67 6.84 5.64 -3.88
C TYR A 67 7.69 6.33 -2.81
N LEU A 68 7.89 5.71 -1.64
CA LEU A 68 8.68 6.28 -0.55
C LEU A 68 10.16 6.45 -0.95
N ARG A 69 10.72 5.49 -1.70
CA ARG A 69 12.09 5.60 -2.22
C ARG A 69 12.22 6.70 -3.28
N LYS A 70 11.24 6.86 -4.17
CA LYS A 70 11.21 7.97 -5.13
C LYS A 70 11.14 9.34 -4.45
N ARG A 71 10.58 9.43 -3.24
CA ARG A 71 10.59 10.63 -2.40
C ARG A 71 11.89 10.84 -1.59
N GLY A 72 12.92 10.01 -1.81
CA GLY A 72 14.23 10.17 -1.19
C GLY A 72 14.40 9.54 0.19
N MET A 73 13.39 8.85 0.74
CA MET A 73 13.50 8.23 2.07
C MET A 73 14.55 7.10 2.08
N LYS A 74 15.40 7.03 3.11
CA LYS A 74 16.40 5.95 3.24
C LYS A 74 15.71 4.62 3.56
N TYR A 75 16.33 3.49 3.18
CA TYR A 75 15.76 2.16 3.47
C TYR A 75 15.51 1.92 4.96
N ALA A 76 16.43 2.37 5.83
CA ALA A 76 16.28 2.25 7.28
C ALA A 76 15.08 3.03 7.81
N ASP A 77 14.79 4.21 7.24
CA ASP A 77 13.66 5.04 7.66
C ASP A 77 12.33 4.44 7.19
N ILE A 78 12.29 3.89 5.97
CA ILE A 78 11.13 3.14 5.47
C ILE A 78 10.89 1.89 6.32
N ALA A 79 11.95 1.17 6.67
CA ALA A 79 11.90 -0.02 7.52
C ALA A 79 11.33 0.31 8.91
N ARG A 80 11.80 1.41 9.52
CA ARG A 80 11.28 1.90 10.80
C ARG A 80 9.82 2.35 10.69
N LEU A 81 9.45 3.07 9.62
CA LEU A 81 8.08 3.56 9.39
C LEU A 81 7.07 2.42 9.22
N LEU A 82 7.46 1.35 8.51
CA LEU A 82 6.57 0.25 8.15
C LEU A 82 6.70 -0.95 9.10
N GLU A 83 7.52 -0.82 10.16
CA GLU A 83 7.84 -1.87 11.13
C GLU A 83 8.30 -3.16 10.44
N ARG A 84 9.33 -3.04 9.59
CA ARG A 84 9.93 -4.14 8.83
C ARG A 84 11.45 -4.17 8.95
N ASP A 85 12.03 -5.32 8.63
CA ASP A 85 13.48 -5.46 8.46
C ASP A 85 13.96 -4.72 7.19
N THR A 86 15.10 -4.01 7.30
CA THR A 86 15.69 -3.23 6.21
C THR A 86 16.02 -4.07 4.97
N ARG A 87 16.46 -5.33 5.11
CA ARG A 87 16.75 -6.24 4.00
C ARG A 87 15.48 -6.62 3.24
N ASN A 88 14.36 -6.76 3.94
CA ASN A 88 13.06 -6.99 3.31
C ASN A 88 12.65 -5.80 2.46
N VAL A 89 12.79 -4.58 2.98
CA VAL A 89 12.49 -3.35 2.24
C VAL A 89 13.37 -3.24 0.98
N GLN A 90 14.67 -3.49 1.10
CA GLN A 90 15.60 -3.47 -0.04
C GLN A 90 15.24 -4.51 -1.10
N THR A 91 14.95 -5.75 -0.68
CA THR A 91 14.58 -6.83 -1.59
C THR A 91 13.32 -6.49 -2.38
N ILE A 92 12.31 -5.94 -1.69
CA ILE A 92 11.04 -5.56 -2.32
C ILE A 92 11.23 -4.39 -3.27
N TYR A 93 12.02 -3.38 -2.89
CA TYR A 93 12.37 -2.27 -3.78
C TYR A 93 13.07 -2.77 -5.05
N SER A 94 14.06 -3.65 -4.93
CA SER A 94 14.77 -4.23 -6.07
C SER A 94 13.82 -4.99 -7.02
N ARG A 95 12.85 -5.75 -6.48
CA ARG A 95 11.81 -6.41 -7.28
C ARG A 95 10.87 -5.40 -7.95
N ALA A 96 10.46 -4.36 -7.23
CA ALA A 96 9.61 -3.30 -7.74
C ALA A 96 10.25 -2.54 -8.91
N ILE A 97 11.54 -2.20 -8.81
CA ILE A 97 12.29 -1.53 -9.88
C ILE A 97 12.37 -2.41 -11.13
N LYS A 98 12.69 -3.70 -10.97
CA LYS A 98 12.73 -4.65 -12.10
C LYS A 98 11.38 -4.75 -12.81
N LYS A 99 10.26 -4.69 -12.07
CA LYS A 99 8.91 -4.68 -12.65
C LYS A 99 8.57 -3.35 -13.33
N SER A 100 9.04 -2.23 -12.80
CA SER A 100 8.83 -0.90 -13.38
C SER A 100 9.59 -0.68 -14.69
N GLN A 101 10.69 -1.41 -14.91
CA GLN A 101 11.54 -1.30 -16.10
C GLN A 101 11.14 -2.27 -17.23
N LYS A 102 10.33 -3.29 -16.94
CA LYS A 102 9.76 -4.18 -17.96
C LYS A 102 8.52 -3.52 -18.56
N VAL A 103 8.76 -2.71 -19.60
CA VAL A 103 7.73 -2.11 -20.46
C VAL A 103 6.78 -3.19 -20.95
#